data_AF-X1HA90-F1
#
_entry.id   AF-X1HA90-F1
#
_cell.length_a   1.000
_cell.length_b   1.000
_cell.length_c   1.000
_cell.angle_alpha   90.00
_cell.angle_beta   90.00
_cell.angle_gamma   90.00
#
_symmetry.space_group_name_H-M   'P 1'
#
loop_
_entity.id
_entity.type
_entity.pdbx_description
1 polymer ?
#
loop_
_entity_poly.entity_id
_entity_poly.type
_entity_poly.pdbx_seq_one_letter_code
_entity_poly.pdbx_strand_id
1 'polypeptide(L)'
;VLGLPIKRIRVIKPRIGGGFGGKQEILAEDVAAHLTIATGRPVKYEYSREEEFIDTRSRHPMRIRLKTGVMDDGTITANAMYALSDTGAYGGHALTVTGNTGHKSMA
;
A
#
# COMPACT_ATOMS: atom_id res chain seq x y z
N VAL A 1 13.60 -12.22 4.73
CA VAL A 1 14.29 -11.35 5.72
C VAL A 1 14.85 -12.13 6.91
N LEU A 2 14.03 -12.75 7.77
CA LEU A 2 14.53 -13.38 9.02
C LEU A 2 15.33 -14.71 8.87
N GLY A 3 15.31 -15.36 7.71
CA GLY A 3 15.98 -16.65 7.51
C GLY A 3 15.41 -17.84 8.31
N LEU A 4 14.26 -17.67 8.97
CA LEU A 4 13.59 -18.71 9.75
C LEU A 4 12.49 -19.42 8.94
N PRO A 5 12.25 -20.73 9.19
CA PRO A 5 11.07 -21.42 8.65
C PRO A 5 9.77 -20.75 9.10
N ILE A 6 8.75 -20.67 8.24
CA ILE A 6 7.45 -20.03 8.56
C ILE A 6 6.83 -20.60 9.85
N LYS A 7 6.93 -21.91 10.08
CA LYS A 7 6.43 -22.57 11.30
C LYS A 7 7.09 -22.09 12.61
N ARG A 8 8.20 -21.36 12.53
CA ARG A 8 8.92 -20.75 13.66
C ARG A 8 8.53 -19.29 13.88
N ILE A 9 7.64 -18.73 13.06
CA ILE A 9 7.20 -17.33 13.12
C ILE A 9 5.70 -17.32 13.43
N ARG A 10 5.32 -16.63 14.50
CA ARG A 10 3.91 -16.41 14.86
C ARG A 10 3.61 -14.92 14.77
N VAL A 11 2.70 -14.56 13.88
CA VAL A 11 2.20 -13.18 13.76
C VAL A 11 0.87 -13.08 14.49
N ILE A 12 0.74 -12.10 15.39
CA ILE A 12 -0.49 -11.83 16.14
C ILE A 12 -0.92 -10.41 15.80
N LYS A 13 -2.12 -10.27 15.21
CA LYS A 13 -2.73 -8.96 14.93
C LYS A 13 -3.51 -8.50 16.18
N PRO A 14 -3.07 -7.43 16.88
CA PRO A 14 -3.82 -6.89 18.02
C PRO A 14 -5.04 -6.08 17.55
N ARG A 15 -5.74 -5.42 18.49
CA ARG A 15 -6.70 -4.36 18.14
C ARG A 15 -5.93 -3.21 17.49
N ILE A 16 -6.42 -2.73 16.36
CA ILE A 16 -5.74 -1.72 15.53
C ILE A 16 -6.59 -0.45 15.49
N GLY A 17 -5.99 0.70 15.84
CA GLY A 17 -6.61 2.03 15.77
C GLY A 17 -6.68 2.62 14.36
N GLY A 18 -7.16 1.85 13.38
CA GLY A 18 -7.23 2.26 11.97
C GLY A 18 -5.99 1.88 11.15
N GLY A 19 -6.19 1.76 9.84
CA GLY A 19 -5.15 1.35 8.88
C GLY A 19 -5.30 1.94 7.49
N PHE A 20 -6.53 2.06 6.96
CA PHE A 20 -6.82 2.75 5.68
C PHE A 20 -5.92 2.33 4.49
N GLY A 21 -5.42 1.08 4.50
CA GLY A 21 -4.49 0.54 3.50
C GLY A 21 -3.00 0.62 3.90
N GLY A 22 -2.62 1.53 4.79
CA GLY A 22 -1.22 1.74 5.20
C GLY A 22 -0.60 0.56 5.97
N LYS A 23 -1.42 -0.37 6.49
CA LYS A 23 -0.97 -1.56 7.26
C LYS A 23 -1.11 -2.88 6.49
N GLN A 24 -1.06 -2.83 5.16
CA GLN A 24 -1.13 -4.02 4.30
C GLN A 24 0.26 -4.62 4.00
N GLU A 25 1.31 -3.81 4.11
CA GLU A 25 2.70 -4.20 3.88
C GLU A 25 3.44 -4.40 5.21
N ILE A 26 4.63 -4.99 5.16
CA ILE A 26 5.56 -5.05 6.29
C ILE A 26 6.24 -3.68 6.39
N LEU A 27 6.12 -3.02 7.53
CA LEU A 27 6.70 -1.68 7.77
C LEU A 27 7.76 -1.70 8.87
N ALA A 28 7.47 -2.36 9.99
CA ALA A 28 8.35 -2.36 11.17
C ALA A 28 8.58 -3.77 11.73
N GLU A 29 7.80 -4.76 11.29
CA GLU A 29 7.75 -6.10 11.87
C GLU A 29 9.07 -6.85 11.70
N ASP A 30 9.74 -6.69 10.58
CA ASP A 30 11.03 -7.33 10.28
C ASP A 30 12.17 -6.73 11.11
N VAL A 31 12.21 -5.41 11.28
CA VAL A 31 13.18 -4.71 12.14
C VAL A 31 13.03 -5.17 13.60
N ALA A 32 11.81 -5.14 14.14
CA ALA A 32 11.54 -5.59 15.51
C ALA A 32 11.92 -7.07 15.73
N ALA A 33 11.64 -7.92 14.74
CA ALA A 33 11.99 -9.34 14.79
C ALA A 33 13.51 -9.58 14.71
N HIS A 34 14.23 -8.89 13.83
CA HIS A 34 15.69 -8.97 13.75
C HIS A 34 16.36 -8.51 15.06
N LEU A 35 15.90 -7.41 15.65
CA LEU A 35 16.41 -6.94 16.95
C LEU A 35 16.12 -7.92 18.08
N THR A 36 14.94 -8.54 18.09
CA THR A 36 14.59 -9.59 19.07
C THR A 36 15.56 -10.78 18.98
N ILE A 37 15.87 -11.23 17.75
CA ILE A 37 16.82 -12.33 17.51
C ILE A 37 18.23 -11.93 17.96
N ALA A 38 18.68 -10.73 17.61
CA ALA A 38 20.02 -10.25 17.93
C ALA A 38 20.24 -10.04 19.44
N THR A 39 19.21 -9.58 20.15
CA THR A 39 19.31 -9.24 21.59
C THR A 39 18.90 -10.36 22.52
N GLY A 40 18.15 -11.36 22.02
CA GLY A 40 17.53 -12.40 22.85
C GLY A 40 16.45 -11.87 23.80
N ARG A 41 15.97 -10.64 23.58
CA ARG A 41 15.01 -9.94 24.45
C ARG A 41 13.80 -9.47 23.65
N PRO A 42 12.60 -9.38 24.26
CA PRO A 42 11.45 -8.79 23.59
C PRO A 42 11.72 -7.33 23.20
N VAL A 43 11.36 -6.96 21.96
CA VAL A 43 11.51 -5.60 21.43
C VAL A 43 10.14 -5.02 21.10
N LYS A 44 9.90 -3.77 21.52
CA LYS A 44 8.77 -2.95 21.06
C LYS A 44 9.32 -1.88 20.12
N TYR A 45 8.81 -1.84 18.90
CA TYR A 45 9.06 -0.78 17.93
C TYR A 45 7.78 0.05 17.80
N GLU A 46 7.88 1.36 17.93
CA GLU A 46 6.76 2.28 17.81
C GLU A 46 7.21 3.54 17.08
N TYR A 47 6.52 3.87 15.99
CA TYR A 47 6.73 5.12 15.28
C TYR A 47 6.22 6.30 16.09
N SER A 48 6.99 7.38 16.11
CA SER A 48 6.47 8.71 16.34
C SER A 48 5.51 9.13 15.22
N ARG A 49 4.73 10.19 15.46
CA ARG A 49 3.80 10.69 14.44
C ARG A 49 4.51 11.22 13.20
N GLU A 50 5.69 11.80 13.37
CA GLU A 50 6.51 12.29 12.27
C GLU A 50 7.05 11.12 11.42
N GLU A 51 7.61 10.10 12.07
CA GLU A 51 8.11 8.89 11.39
C GLU A 51 7.00 8.19 10.60
N GLU A 52 5.78 8.11 11.13
CA GLU A 52 4.62 7.59 10.39
C GLU A 52 4.45 8.30 9.03
N PHE A 53 4.68 9.61 8.93
CA PHE A 53 4.49 10.33 7.67
C PHE A 53 5.68 10.22 6.70
N ILE A 54 6.90 10.04 7.21
CA ILE A 54 8.12 10.06 6.38
C ILE A 54 8.67 8.67 6.06
N ASP A 55 8.43 7.69 6.93
CA ASP A 55 8.99 6.33 6.84
C ASP A 55 7.93 5.28 6.49
N THR A 56 6.66 5.68 6.40
CA THR A 56 5.59 4.77 5.95
C THR A 56 5.01 5.22 4.61
N ARG A 57 3.91 4.58 4.23
CA ARG A 57 3.35 4.65 2.88
C ARG A 57 2.22 5.65 2.84
N SER A 58 2.25 6.49 1.82
CA SER A 58 1.14 7.38 1.47
C SER A 58 0.52 6.99 0.13
N ARG A 59 -0.56 7.68 -0.25
CA ARG A 59 -1.25 7.41 -1.53
C ARG A 59 -0.33 7.76 -2.70
N HIS A 60 -0.32 6.89 -3.70
CA HIS A 60 0.38 7.12 -4.96
C HIS A 60 -0.14 8.40 -5.63
N PRO A 61 0.70 9.42 -5.89
CA PRO A 61 0.31 10.53 -6.73
C PRO A 61 0.17 10.04 -8.18
N MET A 62 -0.86 10.54 -8.87
CA MET A 62 -1.19 10.08 -10.22
C MET A 62 -1.40 11.25 -11.17
N ARG A 63 -0.99 11.06 -12.43
CA ARG A 63 -1.39 11.89 -13.57
C ARG A 63 -2.27 11.05 -14.47
N ILE A 64 -3.53 11.47 -14.61
CA ILE A 64 -4.54 10.74 -15.39
C ILE A 64 -4.98 11.62 -16.56
N ARG A 65 -4.96 11.05 -17.76
CA ARG A 65 -5.57 11.64 -18.97
C ARG A 65 -6.72 10.74 -19.40
N LEU A 66 -7.93 11.29 -19.38
CA LEU A 66 -9.17 10.61 -19.73
C LEU A 66 -9.82 11.32 -20.92
N LYS A 67 -10.32 10.53 -21.88
CA LYS A 67 -11.20 10.99 -22.96
C LYS A 67 -12.47 10.16 -22.92
N THR A 68 -13.62 10.83 -22.82
CA THR A 68 -14.94 10.20 -22.73
C THR A 68 -15.80 10.66 -23.91
N GLY A 69 -16.45 9.71 -24.58
CA GLY A 69 -17.47 9.98 -25.59
C GLY A 69 -18.85 10.07 -24.92
N VAL A 70 -19.60 11.13 -25.22
CA VAL A 70 -20.93 11.39 -24.66
C VAL A 70 -21.86 11.82 -25.80
N MET A 71 -23.07 11.26 -25.84
CA MET A 71 -24.13 11.68 -26.77
C MET A 71 -24.81 12.97 -26.27
N ASP A 72 -25.60 13.62 -27.13
CA ASP A 72 -26.35 14.84 -26.76
C ASP A 72 -27.37 14.60 -25.63
N ASP A 73 -27.85 13.37 -25.48
CA ASP A 73 -28.76 12.95 -24.40
C ASP A 73 -28.04 12.62 -23.08
N GLY A 74 -26.70 12.72 -23.05
CA GLY A 74 -25.86 12.44 -21.89
C GLY A 74 -25.35 11.00 -21.78
N THR A 75 -25.72 10.10 -22.70
CA THR A 75 -25.24 8.70 -22.71
C THR A 75 -23.73 8.61 -22.95
N ILE A 76 -23.00 7.96 -22.04
CA ILE A 76 -21.56 7.69 -22.21
C ILE A 76 -21.38 6.49 -23.16
N THR A 77 -20.58 6.67 -24.22
CA THR A 77 -20.41 5.66 -25.28
C THR A 77 -19.02 5.06 -25.35
N ALA A 78 -18.01 5.78 -24.88
CA ALA A 78 -16.62 5.34 -24.96
C ALA A 78 -15.77 5.97 -23.85
N ASN A 79 -14.73 5.27 -23.43
CA ASN A 79 -13.71 5.78 -22.53
C ASN A 79 -12.31 5.33 -23.00
N ALA A 80 -11.38 6.26 -23.05
CA ALA A 80 -9.95 6.01 -23.28
C ALA A 80 -9.14 6.69 -22.17
N MET A 81 -8.30 5.92 -21.47
CA MET A 81 -7.57 6.38 -20.30
C MET A 81 -6.08 6.06 -20.43
N TYR A 82 -5.25 7.02 -20.03
CA TYR A 82 -3.84 6.82 -19.70
C TYR A 82 -3.62 7.28 -18.25
N ALA A 83 -3.11 6.39 -17.40
CA ALA A 83 -2.80 6.67 -16.01
C ALA A 83 -1.30 6.42 -15.74
N LEU A 84 -0.61 7.46 -15.30
CA LEU A 84 0.73 7.36 -14.73
C LEU A 84 0.60 7.44 -13.20
N SER A 85 1.03 6.39 -12.51
CA SER A 85 1.02 6.28 -11.05
C SER A 85 2.45 6.21 -10.54
N ASP A 86 2.82 7.15 -9.68
CA ASP A 86 4.14 7.16 -9.04
C ASP A 86 4.09 6.31 -7.77
N THR A 87 4.90 5.26 -7.73
CA THR A 87 4.94 4.27 -6.65
C THR A 87 6.03 4.54 -5.63
N GLY A 88 6.81 5.61 -5.84
CA GLY A 88 8.05 5.83 -5.10
C GLY A 88 9.08 4.72 -5.33
N ALA A 89 10.01 4.58 -4.39
CA ALA A 89 11.14 3.66 -4.49
C ALA A 89 10.75 2.17 -4.44
N TYR A 90 9.57 1.83 -3.91
CA TYR A 90 9.13 0.45 -3.72
C TYR A 90 7.78 0.20 -4.38
N GLY A 91 7.68 -0.88 -5.16
CA GLY A 91 6.51 -1.23 -5.98
C GLY A 91 5.31 -1.80 -5.21
N GLY A 92 5.21 -1.59 -3.90
CA GLY A 92 4.08 -2.08 -3.11
C GLY A 92 2.75 -1.60 -3.71
N HIS A 93 1.80 -2.51 -3.89
CA HIS A 93 0.50 -2.25 -4.52
C HIS A 93 0.50 -1.55 -5.90
N ALA A 94 1.65 -1.38 -6.57
CA ALA A 94 1.81 -0.59 -7.79
C ALA A 94 0.80 -0.97 -8.89
N LEU A 95 0.68 -2.27 -9.16
CA LEU A 95 -0.22 -2.82 -10.17
C LEU A 95 -1.68 -2.67 -9.76
N THR A 96 -2.01 -3.03 -8.52
CA THR A 96 -3.40 -3.04 -8.04
C THR A 96 -3.97 -1.62 -7.93
N VAL A 97 -3.17 -0.66 -7.48
CA VAL A 97 -3.58 0.73 -7.31
C VAL A 97 -3.77 1.42 -8.67
N THR A 98 -2.85 1.19 -9.61
CA THR A 98 -2.99 1.73 -10.97
C THR A 98 -4.14 1.08 -11.73
N GLY A 99 -4.32 -0.25 -11.64
CA GLY A 99 -5.43 -0.93 -12.32
C GLY A 99 -6.81 -0.46 -11.85
N ASN A 100 -6.94 -0.10 -10.57
CA ASN A 100 -8.18 0.43 -10.02
C ASN A 100 -8.61 1.79 -10.59
N THR A 101 -7.75 2.51 -11.34
CA THR A 101 -8.17 3.75 -12.01
C THR A 101 -9.18 3.50 -13.13
N GLY A 102 -9.15 2.32 -13.78
CA GLY A 102 -9.96 2.02 -14.96
C GLY A 102 -10.74 0.70 -14.93
N HIS A 103 -10.43 -0.24 -14.02
CA HIS A 103 -11.09 -1.56 -14.00
C HIS A 103 -12.62 -1.53 -13.82
N LYS A 104 -13.21 -0.41 -13.39
CA LYS A 104 -14.66 -0.26 -13.19
C LYS A 104 -15.26 0.97 -13.88
N SER A 105 -14.61 1.51 -14.91
CA SER A 105 -15.03 2.78 -15.51
C SER A 105 -16.16 2.68 -16.54
N MET A 106 -16.58 1.46 -16.92
CA MET A 106 -17.66 1.21 -17.89
C MET A 106 -18.49 -0.03 -17.47
N ALA A 107 -19.02 0.00 -16.24
CA ALA A 107 -20.03 -0.95 -15.78
C ALA A 107 -21.42 -0.32 -15.89
#